data_AF-A0AAE1S9L2-F1
#
_entry.id   AF-A0AAE1S9L2-F1
#
_cell.length_a   1.000
_cell.length_b   1.000
_cell.length_c   1.000
_cell.angle_alpha   90.00
_cell.angle_beta   90.00
_cell.angle_gamma   90.00
#
_symmetry.space_group_name_H-M   'P 1'
#
loop_
_entity.id
_entity.type
_entity.pdbx_description
1 polymer ?
#
loop_
_entity_poly.entity_id
_entity_poly.type
_entity_poly.pdbx_seq_one_letter_code
_entity_poly.pdbx_strand_id
1 'polypeptide(L)'
;MTQATRMRASEMKSRCPVALNSVNISKNRYTDYAVDNNRVVLDPSAKGYINASFIKISESVSQFIATQGPLPHTFEDFWEMIIQHRCPVIVMLTQLVDNYKIVKCGDCFQADDGPRQFGNICIVTKWIKTSQTSLILRCLEVNYIEVSKLFSVRVVHKQKSMKNLIMLLDMDMEPTKDYLPDSFDGG
;
A
#
# COMPACT_ATOMS: atom_id res chain seq x y z
N MET A 1 4.00 11.86 31.59
CA MET A 1 2.64 11.82 30.99
C MET A 1 2.57 12.91 29.94
N THR A 2 2.84 12.60 28.66
CA THR A 2 2.69 13.58 27.57
C THR A 2 1.23 13.59 27.15
N GLN A 3 0.52 14.65 27.54
CA GLN A 3 -0.86 14.92 27.14
C GLN A 3 -0.83 15.26 25.65
N ALA A 4 -1.34 14.36 24.80
CA ALA A 4 -1.53 14.66 23.38
C ALA A 4 -2.67 15.68 23.26
N THR A 5 -2.34 16.95 23.15
CA THR A 5 -3.31 18.02 22.88
C THR A 5 -3.96 17.76 21.53
N ARG A 6 -5.25 17.42 21.53
CA ARG A 6 -6.03 17.20 20.30
C ARG A 6 -6.14 18.55 19.57
N MET A 7 -5.39 18.69 18.47
CA MET A 7 -5.36 19.93 17.68
C MET A 7 -6.75 20.29 17.15
N ARG A 8 -7.04 21.60 17.00
CA ARG A 8 -8.32 22.04 16.43
C ARG A 8 -8.37 21.70 14.94
N ALA A 9 -9.55 21.39 14.41
CA ALA A 9 -9.75 21.06 13.00
C ALA A 9 -9.21 22.15 12.04
N SER A 10 -9.30 23.42 12.43
CA SER A 10 -8.73 24.54 11.67
C SER A 10 -7.19 24.51 11.60
N GLU A 11 -6.53 24.14 12.69
CA GLU A 11 -5.06 24.00 12.78
C GLU A 11 -4.56 22.76 12.03
N MET A 12 -5.37 21.71 11.96
CA MET A 12 -5.07 20.53 11.16
C MET A 12 -5.18 20.83 9.66
N LYS A 13 -6.22 21.59 9.27
CA LYS A 13 -6.45 22.03 7.88
C LYS A 13 -5.35 22.95 7.36
N SER A 14 -4.76 23.78 8.21
CA SER A 14 -3.61 24.61 7.83
C SER A 14 -2.32 23.81 7.62
N ARG A 15 -2.18 22.63 8.24
CA ARG A 15 -0.99 21.79 8.11
C ARG A 15 -1.01 20.88 6.88
N CYS A 16 -2.20 20.46 6.45
CA CYS A 16 -2.36 19.56 5.29
C CYS A 16 -3.43 20.07 4.30
N PRO A 17 -3.21 21.23 3.63
CA PRO A 17 -4.18 21.82 2.71
C PRO A 17 -4.56 20.93 1.53
N VAL A 18 -3.68 20.06 1.02
CA VAL A 18 -3.94 19.15 -0.10
C VAL A 18 -4.76 17.96 0.38
N ALA A 19 -4.33 17.27 1.44
CA ALA A 19 -5.03 16.11 1.97
C ALA A 19 -6.42 16.44 2.51
N LEU A 20 -6.60 17.66 3.05
CA LEU A 20 -7.85 18.10 3.68
C LEU A 20 -8.69 19.04 2.80
N ASN A 21 -8.37 19.15 1.50
CA ASN A 21 -9.26 19.80 0.56
C ASN A 21 -10.54 18.97 0.35
N SER A 22 -11.60 19.59 -0.16
CA SER A 22 -12.92 18.95 -0.31
C SER A 22 -12.93 17.75 -1.25
N VAL A 23 -11.94 17.64 -2.15
CA VAL A 23 -11.85 16.56 -3.14
C VAL A 23 -11.09 15.34 -2.61
N ASN A 24 -10.15 15.56 -1.69
CA ASN A 24 -9.24 14.54 -1.17
C ASN A 24 -9.62 14.05 0.22
N ILE A 25 -10.43 14.80 0.98
CA ILE A 25 -10.75 14.45 2.37
C ILE A 25 -11.35 13.05 2.51
N SER A 26 -12.14 12.60 1.52
CA SER A 26 -12.74 11.26 1.47
C SER A 26 -11.71 10.16 1.16
N LYS A 27 -10.53 10.48 0.65
CA LYS A 27 -9.43 9.54 0.41
C LYS A 27 -8.62 9.25 1.68
N ASN A 28 -8.86 9.97 2.77
CA ASN A 28 -8.28 9.69 4.08
C ASN A 28 -9.17 8.75 4.88
N ARG A 29 -8.65 7.59 5.28
CA ARG A 29 -9.36 6.70 6.21
C ARG A 29 -9.56 7.36 7.57
N TYR A 30 -8.58 8.15 7.98
CA TYR A 30 -8.60 8.94 9.21
C TYR A 30 -8.02 10.32 8.91
N THR A 31 -8.83 11.36 9.09
CA THR A 31 -8.42 12.75 8.84
C THR A 31 -7.25 13.21 9.71
N ASP A 32 -7.13 12.64 10.91
CA ASP A 32 -6.09 12.98 11.89
C ASP A 32 -4.69 12.49 11.46
N TYR A 33 -4.62 11.58 10.48
CA TYR A 33 -3.39 11.05 9.89
C TYR A 33 -3.25 11.46 8.41
N ALA A 34 -3.89 12.56 8.00
CA ALA A 34 -3.69 13.16 6.68
C ALA A 34 -2.24 13.64 6.51
N VAL A 35 -1.65 13.42 5.34
CA VAL A 35 -0.25 13.77 5.05
C VAL A 35 -0.11 14.64 3.82
N ASP A 36 0.60 15.75 3.96
CA ASP A 36 1.02 16.63 2.86
C ASP A 36 2.54 16.69 2.71
N ASN A 37 3.27 16.82 3.81
CA ASN A 37 4.74 16.86 3.79
C ASN A 37 5.31 15.51 3.33
N ASN A 38 6.24 15.55 2.36
CA ASN A 38 6.84 14.35 1.75
C ASN A 38 5.81 13.34 1.22
N ARG A 39 4.61 13.82 0.86
CA ARG A 39 3.55 12.96 0.31
C ARG A 39 3.97 12.36 -1.02
N VAL A 40 3.41 11.19 -1.32
CA VAL A 40 3.46 10.62 -2.67
C VAL A 40 2.48 11.37 -3.58
N VAL A 41 2.86 11.54 -4.85
CA VAL A 41 2.07 12.23 -5.88
C VAL A 41 1.82 11.24 -7.02
N LEU A 42 0.56 11.00 -7.38
CA LEU A 42 0.20 10.15 -8.52
C LEU A 42 0.15 10.94 -9.83
N ASP A 43 0.52 10.31 -10.94
CA ASP A 43 0.42 10.88 -12.29
C ASP A 43 -0.03 9.78 -13.28
N PRO A 44 -1.13 9.93 -14.07
CA PRO A 44 -2.08 11.05 -14.18
C PRO A 44 -3.45 10.82 -13.49
N SER A 45 -3.64 9.71 -12.77
CA SER A 45 -4.97 9.33 -12.24
C SER A 45 -5.38 10.17 -11.00
N ALA A 46 -6.62 10.69 -11.05
CA ALA A 46 -7.36 11.35 -9.98
C ALA A 46 -6.60 12.40 -9.13
N LYS A 47 -6.11 13.47 -9.78
CA LYS A 47 -5.58 14.71 -9.16
C LYS A 47 -4.36 14.52 -8.24
N GLY A 48 -3.66 13.40 -8.38
CA GLY A 48 -2.33 13.21 -7.79
C GLY A 48 -2.29 13.12 -6.26
N TYR A 49 -3.41 12.76 -5.61
CA TYR A 49 -3.45 12.56 -4.16
C TYR A 49 -3.77 11.12 -3.78
N ILE A 50 -2.86 10.55 -2.98
CA ILE A 50 -3.03 9.36 -2.16
C ILE A 50 -2.48 9.68 -0.76
N ASN A 51 -3.11 9.16 0.30
CA ASN A 51 -2.57 9.32 1.65
C ASN A 51 -1.41 8.33 1.86
N ALA A 52 -0.24 8.75 1.40
CA ALA A 52 1.01 8.05 1.52
C ALA A 52 2.17 9.06 1.59
N SER A 53 3.26 8.68 2.24
CA SER A 53 4.45 9.53 2.37
C SER A 53 5.74 8.73 2.30
N PHE A 54 6.77 9.36 1.74
CA PHE A 54 8.11 8.80 1.76
C PHE A 54 8.71 8.88 3.17
N ILE A 55 9.27 7.77 3.61
CA ILE A 55 10.11 7.68 4.81
C ILE A 55 11.54 7.43 4.33
N LYS A 56 12.43 8.38 4.62
CA LYS A 56 13.87 8.25 4.42
C LYS A 56 14.53 8.10 5.78
N ILE A 57 15.16 6.96 6.04
CA ILE A 57 15.80 6.66 7.35
C ILE A 57 17.19 7.31 7.42
N SER A 58 17.96 7.26 6.33
CA SER A 58 19.22 7.99 6.18
C SER A 58 19.56 8.18 4.70
N GLU A 59 20.67 8.82 4.37
CA GLU A 59 21.14 8.92 2.98
C GLU A 59 21.65 7.58 2.40
N SER A 60 21.94 6.62 3.27
CA SER A 60 22.52 5.31 2.93
C SER A 60 21.57 4.12 3.17
N VAL A 61 20.35 4.36 3.66
CA VAL A 61 19.37 3.33 4.06
C VAL A 61 18.10 3.48 3.25
N SER A 62 17.42 2.35 3.07
CA SER A 62 16.24 2.14 2.25
C SER A 62 15.17 3.22 2.38
N GLN A 63 14.59 3.58 1.24
CA GLN A 63 13.42 4.44 1.12
C GLN A 63 12.17 3.57 1.29
N PHE A 64 11.24 4.02 2.14
CA PHE A 64 9.94 3.37 2.29
C PHE A 64 8.83 4.31 1.88
N ILE A 65 7.69 3.74 1.49
CA ILE A 65 6.43 4.47 1.45
C ILE A 65 5.57 3.95 2.60
N ALA A 66 5.22 4.83 3.52
CA ALA A 66 4.19 4.55 4.51
C ALA A 66 2.84 5.02 3.99
N THR A 67 1.84 4.17 4.08
CA THR A 67 0.47 4.49 3.65
C THR A 67 -0.58 3.85 4.56
N GLN A 68 -1.79 4.41 4.53
CA GLN A 68 -2.96 3.83 5.17
C GLN A 68 -3.39 2.52 4.48
N GLY A 69 -4.16 1.67 5.19
CA GLY A 69 -4.89 0.59 4.52
C GLY A 69 -5.90 1.19 3.51
N PRO A 70 -5.84 0.82 2.22
CA PRO A 70 -6.61 1.49 1.18
C PRO A 70 -8.11 1.33 1.39
N LEU A 71 -8.86 2.34 0.96
CA LEU A 71 -10.31 2.36 0.95
C LEU A 71 -10.81 1.79 -0.38
N PRO A 72 -12.07 1.29 -0.46
CA PRO A 72 -12.60 0.73 -1.70
C PRO A 72 -12.46 1.66 -2.91
N HIS A 73 -12.72 2.96 -2.74
CA HIS A 73 -12.60 3.96 -3.80
C HIS A 73 -11.17 4.49 -4.01
N THR A 74 -10.17 3.99 -3.28
CA THR A 74 -8.76 4.33 -3.46
C THR A 74 -7.90 3.11 -3.81
N PHE A 75 -8.52 1.99 -4.21
CA PHE A 75 -7.77 0.79 -4.61
C PHE A 75 -6.94 1.02 -5.87
N GLU A 76 -7.53 1.66 -6.89
CA GLU A 76 -6.81 2.02 -8.11
C GLU A 76 -5.65 2.98 -7.81
N ASP A 77 -5.89 4.06 -7.04
CA ASP A 77 -4.84 4.98 -6.58
C ASP A 77 -3.67 4.24 -5.88
N PHE A 78 -3.99 3.25 -5.04
CA PHE A 78 -2.99 2.47 -4.31
C PHE A 78 -2.13 1.59 -5.23
N TRP A 79 -2.75 0.92 -6.19
CA TRP A 79 -2.01 0.10 -7.15
C TRP A 79 -1.24 0.93 -8.17
N GLU A 80 -1.77 2.10 -8.56
CA GLU A 80 -1.06 3.07 -9.38
C GLU A 80 0.23 3.52 -8.69
N MET A 81 0.15 3.84 -7.38
CA MET A 81 1.32 4.18 -6.57
C MET A 81 2.41 3.10 -6.65
N ILE A 82 2.01 1.83 -6.51
CA ILE A 82 2.93 0.69 -6.54
C ILE A 82 3.59 0.56 -7.90
N ILE A 83 2.84 0.75 -8.98
CA ILE A 83 3.36 0.68 -10.34
C ILE A 83 4.33 1.84 -10.60
N GLN A 84 3.89 3.08 -10.34
CA GLN A 84 4.66 4.31 -10.56
C GLN A 84 5.99 4.31 -9.80
N HIS A 85 5.98 3.80 -8.57
CA HIS A 85 7.17 3.73 -7.72
C HIS A 85 7.90 2.38 -7.78
N ARG A 86 7.43 1.44 -8.61
CA ARG A 86 8.03 0.11 -8.77
C ARG A 86 8.24 -0.64 -7.44
N CYS A 87 7.31 -0.52 -6.49
CA CYS A 87 7.48 -1.10 -5.14
C CYS A 87 7.53 -2.64 -5.19
N PRO A 88 8.67 -3.30 -4.91
CA PRO A 88 8.78 -4.76 -5.01
C PRO A 88 8.13 -5.51 -3.83
N VAL A 89 7.88 -4.84 -2.70
CA VAL A 89 7.37 -5.49 -1.48
C VAL A 89 6.31 -4.64 -0.81
N ILE A 90 5.19 -5.27 -0.45
CA ILE A 90 4.14 -4.71 0.41
C ILE A 90 4.16 -5.42 1.75
N VAL A 91 4.45 -4.68 2.81
CA VAL A 91 4.35 -5.20 4.18
C VAL A 91 3.05 -4.70 4.80
N MET A 92 2.08 -5.61 4.95
CA MET A 92 0.79 -5.36 5.58
C MET A 92 0.81 -5.81 7.04
N LEU A 93 0.79 -4.84 7.94
CA LEU A 93 0.90 -5.08 9.38
C LEU A 93 -0.45 -5.20 10.10
N THR A 94 -1.56 -5.38 9.36
CA THR A 94 -2.91 -5.32 9.94
C THR A 94 -3.83 -6.46 9.47
N GLN A 95 -4.85 -6.76 10.28
CA GLN A 95 -6.00 -7.57 9.83
C GLN A 95 -6.97 -6.68 9.03
N LEU A 96 -7.73 -7.27 8.11
CA LEU A 96 -8.76 -6.54 7.35
C LEU A 96 -9.82 -5.91 8.27
N VAL A 97 -10.15 -6.63 9.34
CA VAL A 97 -11.18 -6.27 10.31
C VAL A 97 -10.59 -6.47 11.71
N ASP A 98 -10.82 -5.55 12.63
CA ASP A 98 -10.40 -5.73 14.03
C ASP A 98 -11.40 -6.54 14.87
N ASN A 99 -11.06 -6.81 16.13
CA ASN A 99 -11.91 -7.57 17.05
C ASN A 99 -13.28 -6.92 17.32
N TYR A 100 -13.46 -5.64 16.94
CA TYR A 100 -14.71 -4.90 17.07
C TYR A 100 -15.48 -4.79 15.75
N LYS A 101 -15.12 -5.61 14.74
CA LYS A 101 -15.71 -5.61 13.40
C LYS A 101 -15.47 -4.31 12.61
N ILE A 102 -14.50 -3.50 12.99
CA ILE A 102 -14.16 -2.27 12.27
C ILE A 102 -13.19 -2.61 11.14
N VAL A 103 -13.57 -2.26 9.90
CA VAL A 103 -12.72 -2.43 8.70
C VAL A 103 -11.50 -1.52 8.79
N LYS A 104 -10.31 -2.13 8.86
CA LYS A 104 -9.01 -1.42 8.91
C LYS A 104 -8.36 -1.32 7.54
N CYS A 105 -8.60 -2.28 6.66
CA CYS A 105 -8.07 -2.30 5.31
C CYS A 105 -9.11 -2.94 4.38
N GLY A 106 -9.34 -2.35 3.21
CA GLY A 106 -10.13 -3.01 2.18
C GLY A 106 -9.34 -4.16 1.56
N ASP A 107 -10.03 -5.23 1.18
CA ASP A 107 -9.37 -6.32 0.47
C ASP A 107 -9.12 -5.94 -0.99
N CYS A 108 -7.91 -5.47 -1.28
CA CYS A 108 -7.42 -5.23 -2.63
C CYS A 108 -6.33 -6.20 -3.07
N PHE A 109 -6.01 -7.22 -2.26
CA PHE A 109 -4.87 -8.11 -2.48
C PHE A 109 -5.27 -9.56 -2.81
N GLN A 110 -6.42 -10.03 -2.31
CA GLN A 110 -6.82 -11.43 -2.47
C GLN A 110 -7.38 -11.67 -3.88
N ALA A 111 -6.53 -12.10 -4.81
CA ALA A 111 -6.92 -12.56 -6.14
C ALA A 111 -7.00 -14.10 -6.19
N ASP A 112 -7.42 -14.71 -5.08
CA ASP A 112 -7.39 -16.16 -4.86
C ASP A 112 -8.48 -16.87 -5.69
N ASP A 113 -9.60 -16.18 -5.92
CA ASP A 113 -10.73 -16.63 -6.77
C ASP A 113 -10.61 -16.16 -8.23
N GLY A 114 -9.44 -15.62 -8.62
CA GLY A 114 -9.15 -15.15 -9.97
C GLY A 114 -8.65 -13.69 -10.04
N PRO A 115 -8.35 -13.18 -11.25
CA PRO A 115 -7.82 -11.84 -11.45
C PRO A 115 -8.72 -10.75 -10.86
N ARG A 116 -8.13 -9.78 -10.16
CA ARG A 116 -8.83 -8.61 -9.62
C ARG A 116 -8.55 -7.41 -10.51
N GLN A 117 -9.57 -6.60 -10.77
CA GLN A 117 -9.46 -5.40 -11.59
C GLN A 117 -9.84 -4.15 -10.80
N PHE A 118 -9.01 -3.11 -10.90
CA PHE A 118 -9.27 -1.78 -10.36
C PHE A 118 -8.97 -0.76 -11.45
N GLY A 119 -10.02 -0.27 -12.11
CA GLY A 119 -9.88 0.59 -13.30
C GLY A 119 -9.08 -0.10 -14.41
N ASN A 120 -7.96 0.50 -14.81
CA ASN A 120 -7.02 -0.05 -15.81
C ASN A 120 -6.07 -1.12 -15.22
N ILE A 121 -6.04 -1.33 -13.92
CA ILE A 121 -5.05 -2.22 -13.29
C ILE A 121 -5.65 -3.61 -13.06
N CYS A 122 -4.90 -4.65 -13.46
CA CYS A 122 -5.21 -6.06 -13.23
C CYS A 122 -4.15 -6.70 -12.32
N ILE A 123 -4.62 -7.45 -11.33
CA ILE A 123 -3.79 -8.14 -10.33
C ILE A 123 -4.09 -9.64 -10.36
N VAL A 124 -3.04 -10.44 -10.42
CA VAL A 124 -3.12 -11.90 -10.44
C VAL A 124 -2.24 -12.47 -9.33
N THR A 125 -2.80 -13.34 -8.49
CA THR A 125 -2.01 -14.12 -7.54
C THR A 125 -1.27 -15.24 -8.29
N LYS A 126 0.06 -15.23 -8.26
CA LYS A 126 0.88 -16.32 -8.82
C LYS A 126 1.05 -17.48 -7.86
N TRP A 127 1.27 -17.17 -6.59
CA TRP A 127 1.33 -18.17 -5.52
C TRP A 127 1.07 -17.54 -4.16
N ILE A 128 0.69 -18.40 -3.22
CA ILE A 128 0.52 -18.09 -1.80
C ILE A 128 1.31 -19.11 -0.99
N LYS A 129 2.08 -18.64 0.00
CA LYS A 129 2.78 -19.49 0.96
C LYS A 129 2.51 -18.98 2.36
N THR A 130 2.36 -19.91 3.30
CA THR A 130 2.26 -19.59 4.73
C THR A 130 3.54 -20.04 5.41
N SER A 131 4.22 -19.13 6.12
CA SER A 131 5.42 -19.47 6.88
C SER A 131 5.06 -20.24 8.16
N GLN A 132 6.06 -20.84 8.80
CA GLN A 132 5.94 -21.45 10.13
C GLN A 132 5.47 -20.45 11.20
N THR A 133 5.74 -19.15 11.00
CA THR A 133 5.35 -18.06 11.88
C THR A 133 3.98 -17.47 11.55
N SER A 134 3.16 -18.18 10.74
CA SER A 134 1.84 -17.73 10.27
C SER A 134 1.87 -16.44 9.44
N LEU A 135 3.01 -16.11 8.83
CA LEU A 135 3.08 -15.03 7.84
C LEU A 135 2.52 -15.55 6.53
N ILE A 136 1.55 -14.82 5.97
CA ILE A 136 1.08 -15.09 4.61
C ILE A 136 1.97 -14.30 3.66
N LEU A 137 2.58 -14.99 2.71
CA LEU A 137 3.35 -14.48 1.59
C LEU A 137 2.53 -14.67 0.32
N ARG A 138 2.22 -13.59 -0.39
CA ARG A 138 1.62 -13.67 -1.73
C ARG A 138 2.57 -13.08 -2.74
N CYS A 139 2.79 -13.76 -3.87
CA CYS A 139 3.41 -13.17 -5.03
C CYS A 139 2.29 -12.72 -5.98
N LEU A 140 2.19 -11.41 -6.13
CA LEU A 140 1.21 -10.78 -7.00
C LEU A 140 1.92 -10.33 -8.27
N GLU A 141 1.26 -10.53 -9.41
CA GLU A 141 1.62 -9.91 -10.68
C GLU A 141 0.60 -8.81 -10.97
N VAL A 142 1.10 -7.60 -11.19
CA VAL A 142 0.27 -6.40 -11.39
C VAL A 142 0.60 -5.82 -12.76
N ASN A 143 -0.41 -5.58 -13.60
CA ASN A 143 -0.25 -5.02 -14.95
C ASN A 143 -1.36 -4.02 -15.29
N TYR A 144 -1.08 -3.11 -16.22
CA TYR A 144 -2.14 -2.40 -16.94
C TYR A 144 -2.82 -3.32 -17.95
N ILE A 145 -4.14 -3.22 -18.07
CA ILE A 145 -4.96 -4.04 -18.97
C ILE A 145 -4.70 -3.64 -20.43
N GLU A 146 -4.60 -2.34 -20.69
CA GLU A 146 -4.43 -1.81 -22.05
C GLU A 146 -2.98 -1.93 -22.57
N VAL A 147 -2.01 -2.04 -21.67
CA VAL A 147 -0.57 -2.10 -22.00
C VAL A 147 -0.09 -3.52 -21.80
N SER A 148 -0.51 -4.39 -22.72
CA SER A 148 -0.59 -5.85 -22.60
C SER A 148 0.71 -6.66 -22.38
N LYS A 149 1.79 -6.13 -21.77
CA LYS A 149 2.97 -6.92 -21.33
C LYS A 149 4.13 -6.19 -20.62
N LEU A 150 4.13 -4.86 -20.49
CA LEU A 150 5.42 -4.15 -20.27
C LEU A 150 5.86 -3.98 -18.81
N PHE A 151 5.00 -4.18 -17.83
CA PHE A 151 5.39 -3.94 -16.44
C PHE A 151 4.65 -4.89 -15.49
N SER A 152 5.34 -5.95 -15.07
CA SER A 152 4.90 -6.85 -14.00
C SER A 152 5.70 -6.51 -12.76
N VAL A 153 5.03 -5.93 -11.75
CA VAL A 153 5.62 -5.84 -10.41
C VAL A 153 5.30 -7.12 -9.68
N ARG A 154 6.34 -7.88 -9.34
CA ARG A 154 6.21 -8.96 -8.37
C ARG A 154 6.21 -8.35 -6.99
N VAL A 155 5.04 -8.37 -6.35
CA VAL A 155 4.90 -7.87 -4.99
C VAL A 155 4.85 -9.04 -4.03
N VAL A 156 5.76 -9.06 -3.05
CA VAL A 156 5.62 -9.92 -1.88
C VAL A 156 4.74 -9.22 -0.84
N HIS A 157 3.50 -9.70 -0.68
CA HIS A 157 2.61 -9.25 0.38
C HIS A 157 2.90 -10.04 1.67
N LYS A 158 3.44 -9.39 2.70
CA LYS A 158 3.65 -9.98 4.05
C LYS A 158 2.55 -9.54 4.99
N GLN A 159 1.70 -10.46 5.43
CA GLN A 159 0.61 -10.15 6.38
C GLN A 159 0.94 -10.62 7.80
N LYS A 160 1.03 -9.69 8.76
CA LYS A 160 1.13 -10.00 10.20
C LYS A 160 0.10 -9.19 10.97
N SER A 161 -0.68 -9.83 11.84
CA SER A 161 -1.68 -9.14 12.67
C SER A 161 -0.99 -8.30 13.75
N MET A 162 -0.87 -6.99 13.54
CA MET A 162 -0.51 -6.03 14.59
C MET A 162 -1.59 -4.96 14.76
N LYS A 163 -1.58 -4.33 15.95
CA LYS A 163 -2.42 -3.18 16.25
C LYS A 163 -1.76 -1.94 15.64
N ASN A 164 -2.54 -1.14 14.91
CA ASN A 164 -2.19 0.13 14.24
C ASN A 164 -1.86 0.01 12.74
N LEU A 165 -2.33 1.01 12.01
CA LEU A 165 -2.51 1.03 10.56
C LEU A 165 -1.35 1.74 9.87
N ILE A 166 -0.31 1.00 9.53
CA ILE A 166 0.71 1.46 8.58
C ILE A 166 1.03 0.26 7.69
N MET A 167 0.86 0.43 6.38
CA MET A 167 1.52 -0.43 5.40
C MET A 167 2.84 0.21 5.04
N LEU A 168 3.90 -0.59 5.02
CA LEU A 168 5.23 -0.17 4.60
C LEU A 168 5.52 -0.82 3.26
N LEU A 169 5.82 0.01 2.27
CA LEU A 169 6.35 -0.43 0.99
C LEU A 169 7.86 -0.26 1.04
N ASP A 170 8.57 -1.37 0.88
CA ASP A 170 10.03 -1.35 0.80
C ASP A 170 10.42 -1.18 -0.67
N MET A 171 11.15 -0.11 -0.98
CA MET A 171 11.53 0.27 -2.33
C MET A 171 12.84 -0.37 -2.80
N ASP A 172 13.69 -0.79 -1.87
CA ASP A 172 15.07 -1.18 -2.13
C ASP A 172 15.32 -2.67 -1.87
N MET A 173 14.30 -3.40 -1.43
CA MET A 173 14.39 -4.84 -1.23
C MET A 173 14.37 -5.57 -2.57
N GLU A 174 15.52 -6.11 -2.97
CA GLU A 174 15.59 -7.13 -4.01
C GLU A 174 14.77 -8.36 -3.59
N PRO A 175 13.95 -8.95 -4.47
CA PRO A 175 13.30 -10.23 -4.20
C PRO A 175 14.38 -11.30 -4.00
N THR A 176 14.81 -11.54 -2.76
CA THR A 176 15.87 -12.53 -2.51
C THR A 176 15.43 -13.93 -2.94
N LYS A 177 16.39 -14.75 -3.35
CA LYS A 177 16.12 -16.14 -3.83
C LYS A 177 15.33 -16.96 -2.82
N ASP A 178 15.43 -16.66 -1.52
CA ASP A 178 14.70 -17.33 -0.44
C ASP A 178 13.17 -17.18 -0.52
N TYR A 179 12.66 -16.22 -1.32
CA TYR A 179 11.23 -16.02 -1.56
C TYR A 179 10.75 -16.66 -2.87
N LEU A 180 11.67 -17.09 -3.73
CA LEU A 180 11.35 -17.83 -4.95
C LEU A 180 11.27 -19.33 -4.60
N PRO A 181 10.33 -20.11 -5.17
CA PRO A 181 10.39 -21.56 -5.06
C PRO A 181 11.72 -22.08 -5.62
N ASP A 182 12.30 -23.11 -4.99
CA ASP A 182 13.52 -23.80 -5.46
C ASP A 182 13.43 -24.34 -6.90
N SER A 183 12.23 -24.33 -7.49
CA SER A 183 11.94 -24.83 -8.83
C SER A 183 11.76 -23.74 -9.90
N PHE A 184 12.29 -22.53 -9.69
CA PHE A 184 12.33 -21.49 -10.73
C PHE A 184 13.69 -21.41 -11.47
N ASP A 185 14.43 -22.52 -11.49
CA ASP A 185 15.39 -22.78 -12.56
C ASP A 185 14.69 -23.58 -13.67
N GLY A 186 14.59 -22.99 -14.86
CA GLY A 186 14.42 -23.75 -16.10
C GLY A 186 13.39 -23.21 -17.08
N GLY A 187 13.87 -22.77 -18.25
CA GLY A 187 13.08 -22.67 -19.49
C GLY A 187 13.29 -21.39 -20.27
#